data_AF-A0A2Y9B137-F1
#
_entry.id   AF-A0A2Y9B137-F1
#
_cell.length_a   1.000
_cell.length_b   1.000
_cell.length_c   1.000
_cell.angle_alpha   90.00
_cell.angle_beta   90.00
_cell.angle_gamma   90.00
#
_symmetry.space_group_name_H-M   'P 1'
#
loop_
_entity.id
_entity.type
_entity.pdbx_description
1 polymer ?
#
loop_
_entity_poly.entity_id
_entity_poly.type
_entity_poly.pdbx_seq_one_letter_code
_entity_poly.pdbx_strand_id
1 'polypeptide(L)' 'MEGRLLSALAGQVTDAIFGENPQDGGTVVFGTNTVEFTRSVGEIRLQITDALDGSVTEIIVPQLVIN' A
#
# COMPACT_ATOMS: atom_id res chain seq x y z
N MET A 1 3.89 18.15 -12.30
CA MET A 1 2.76 18.18 -11.33
C MET A 1 2.52 16.77 -10.75
N GLU A 2 3.51 15.88 -10.82
CA GLU A 2 3.36 14.47 -10.43
C GLU A 2 3.45 14.21 -8.92
N GLY A 3 4.15 15.04 -8.15
CA GLY A 3 4.35 14.78 -6.72
C GLY A 3 3.08 14.84 -5.86
N ARG A 4 2.06 15.60 -6.29
CA ARG A 4 0.84 15.84 -5.50
C ARG A 4 -0.09 14.63 -5.49
N LEU A 5 -0.15 13.91 -6.61
CA LEU A 5 -0.97 12.71 -6.75
C LEU A 5 -0.36 11.54 -5.97
N LEU A 6 0.98 11.43 -6.02
CA LEU A 6 1.73 10.41 -5.28
C LEU A 6 1.59 10.58 -3.75
N SER A 7 1.61 11.83 -3.24
CA SER A 7 1.41 12.09 -1.81
C SER A 7 -0.02 11.79 -1.33
N ALA A 8 -1.05 12.08 -2.14
CA ALA A 8 -2.43 11.77 -1.78
C ALA A 8 -2.70 10.25 -1.75
N LEU A 9 -2.12 9.50 -2.70
CA LEU A 9 -2.11 8.05 -2.72
C LEU A 9 -1.41 7.47 -1.48
N ALA A 10 -0.22 7.99 -1.16
CA ALA A 10 0.51 7.57 0.03
C ALA A 10 -0.31 7.80 1.30
N GLY A 11 -1.03 8.92 1.41
CA GLY A 11 -1.90 9.23 2.56
C GLY A 11 -3.05 8.24 2.73
N GLN A 12 -3.78 7.91 1.65
CA GLN A 12 -4.92 6.98 1.71
C GLN A 12 -4.48 5.54 2.01
N VAL A 13 -3.35 5.10 1.45
CA VAL A 13 -2.79 3.78 1.75
C VAL A 13 -2.23 3.74 3.18
N THR A 14 -1.61 4.83 3.65
CA THR A 14 -1.12 4.94 5.04
C THR A 14 -2.27 4.89 6.03
N ASP A 15 -3.39 5.57 5.79
CA ASP A 15 -4.57 5.52 6.66
C ASP A 15 -5.26 4.15 6.63
N ALA A 16 -5.33 3.48 5.48
CA ALA A 16 -5.87 2.12 5.40
C ALA A 16 -5.01 1.07 6.16
N ILE A 17 -3.69 1.32 6.25
CA ILE A 17 -2.73 0.41 6.90
C ILE A 17 -2.52 0.75 8.40
N PHE A 18 -2.51 2.04 8.75
CA PHE A 18 -2.15 2.57 10.08
C PHE A 18 -3.22 3.45 10.74
N GLY A 19 -4.36 3.68 10.08
CA GLY A 19 -5.44 4.50 10.59
C GLY A 19 -6.29 3.80 11.65
N GLU A 20 -7.39 4.43 12.03
CA GLU A 20 -8.16 4.11 13.24
C GLU A 20 -8.93 2.78 13.17
N ASN A 21 -9.12 2.21 11.97
CA ASN A 21 -9.68 0.88 11.72
C ASN A 21 -8.75 0.06 10.80
N PRO A 22 -7.60 -0.41 11.31
CA PRO A 22 -6.63 -1.11 10.49
C PRO A 22 -7.23 -2.44 10.02
N GLN A 23 -7.15 -2.70 8.72
CA GLN A 23 -7.53 -3.99 8.14
C GLN A 23 -6.29 -4.85 7.90
N ASP A 24 -6.44 -6.17 7.97
CA ASP A 24 -5.34 -7.11 7.69
C ASP A 24 -4.97 -7.15 6.20
N GLY A 25 -5.81 -6.58 5.34
CA GLY A 25 -5.47 -6.34 3.94
C GLY A 25 -6.58 -5.63 3.19
N GLY A 26 -6.27 -5.24 1.96
CA GLY A 26 -7.22 -4.56 1.09
C GLY A 26 -6.64 -4.26 -0.29
N THR A 27 -7.53 -3.98 -1.22
CA THR A 27 -7.19 -3.62 -2.60
C THR A 27 -7.72 -2.22 -2.87
N VAL A 28 -6.86 -1.34 -3.38
CA VAL A 28 -7.20 0.03 -3.76
C VAL A 28 -6.77 0.27 -5.20
N VAL A 29 -7.69 0.74 -6.03
CA VAL A 29 -7.44 1.00 -7.45
C VAL A 29 -7.35 2.49 -7.71
N PHE A 30 -6.27 2.91 -8.36
CA PHE A 30 -5.97 4.30 -8.70
C PHE A 30 -5.63 4.44 -10.18
N GLY A 31 -6.58 4.92 -10.96
CA GLY A 31 -6.42 5.01 -12.41
C GLY A 31 -6.20 3.61 -13.01
N THR A 32 -5.00 3.35 -13.51
CA THR A 32 -4.58 2.05 -14.04
C THR A 32 -3.77 1.21 -13.06
N ASN A 33 -3.45 1.73 -11.88
CA ASN A 33 -2.63 1.04 -10.89
C ASN A 33 -3.52 0.40 -9.82
N THR A 34 -3.27 -0.87 -9.53
CA THR A 34 -3.90 -1.62 -8.46
C THR A 34 -2.91 -1.78 -7.33
N VAL A 35 -3.25 -1.31 -6.13
CA VAL A 35 -2.44 -1.45 -4.92
C VAL A 35 -3.12 -2.46 -4.01
N GLU A 36 -2.48 -3.59 -3.77
CA GLU A 36 -2.86 -4.53 -2.73
C GLU A 36 -1.95 -4.35 -1.52
N PHE A 37 -2.52 -4.32 -0.33
CA PHE A 37 -1.75 -4.38 0.89
C PHE A 37 -2.21 -5.56 1.75
N THR A 38 -1.25 -6.20 2.41
CA THR A 38 -1.48 -7.28 3.35
C THR A 38 -0.61 -7.07 4.57
N ARG A 39 -1.23 -6.99 5.73
CA ARG A 39 -0.56 -6.91 7.03
C ARG A 39 -0.49 -8.30 7.64
N SER A 40 0.72 -8.70 7.99
CA SER A 40 1.01 -9.90 8.77
C SER A 40 1.59 -9.52 10.13
N VAL A 41 1.81 -10.51 11.00
CA VAL A 41 2.32 -10.31 12.37
C VAL A 41 3.70 -9.64 12.41
N GLY A 42 4.52 -9.79 11.36
CA GLY A 42 5.91 -9.29 11.31
C GLY A 42 6.22 -8.32 10.18
N GLU A 43 5.32 -8.16 9.21
CA GLU A 43 5.57 -7.31 8.05
C GLU A 43 4.25 -6.82 7.43
N ILE A 44 4.35 -5.71 6.73
CA ILE A 44 3.31 -5.21 5.83
C ILE A 44 3.87 -5.33 4.41
N ARG A 45 3.15 -6.03 3.55
CA ARG A 45 3.46 -6.14 2.12
C ARG A 45 2.54 -5.23 1.34
N LEU A 46 3.10 -4.45 0.43
CA LEU A 46 2.37 -3.68 -0.56
C LEU A 46 2.79 -4.16 -1.95
N GLN A 47 1.81 -4.51 -2.77
CA GLN A 47 1.98 -4.90 -4.16
C GLN A 47 1.27 -3.88 -5.04
N ILE A 48 2.02 -3.20 -5.89
CA ILE A 48 1.50 -2.22 -6.84
C ILE A 48 1.63 -2.81 -8.24
N THR A 49 0.51 -3.01 -8.91
CA THR A 49 0.44 -3.55 -10.28
C THR A 49 -0.06 -2.47 -11.22
N ASP A 50 0.74 -2.12 -12.23
CA ASP A 50 0.30 -1.24 -13.32
C ASP A 50 -0.43 -2.07 -14.39
N ALA A 51 -1.70 -1.78 -14.65
CA ALA A 51 -2.51 -2.53 -15.61
C ALA A 51 -2.19 -2.22 -17.08
N LEU A 52 -1.40 -1.19 -17.37
CA LEU A 52 -1.01 -0.82 -18.75
C LEU A 52 0.13 -1.67 -19.27
N ASP A 53 1.13 -1.94 -18.42
CA ASP A 53 2.35 -2.64 -18.77
C ASP A 53 2.51 -3.97 -18.01
N GLY A 54 1.70 -4.21 -16.97
CA GLY A 54 1.79 -5.38 -16.11
C GLY A 54 2.95 -5.32 -15.11
N SER A 55 3.64 -4.19 -15.03
CA SER A 55 4.74 -3.97 -14.11
C SER A 55 4.28 -4.10 -12.65
N VAL A 56 4.99 -4.92 -11.87
CA VAL A 56 4.71 -5.15 -10.44
C VAL A 56 5.83 -4.56 -9.59
N THR A 57 5.47 -3.72 -8.64
CA THR A 57 6.36 -3.19 -7.60
C THR A 57 5.94 -3.77 -6.26
N GLU A 58 6.85 -4.50 -5.62
CA GLU A 58 6.66 -5.03 -4.27
C GLU A 58 7.44 -4.20 -3.26
N ILE A 59 6.77 -3.78 -2.19
CA ILE A 59 7.36 -3.06 -1.06
C ILE A 59 7.05 -3.86 0.21
N ILE A 60 8.09 -4.30 0.90
CA ILE A 60 7.98 -5.02 2.17
C ILE A 60 8.49 -4.12 3.29
N VAL A 61 7.60 -3.83 4.24
CA VAL A 61 7.92 -3.02 5.42
C VAL A 61 7.86 -3.92 6.65
N PRO A 62 9.00 -4.23 7.29
CA PRO A 62 9.00 -5.02 8.52
C PRO A 62 8.32 -4.23 9.64
N GLN A 63 7.48 -4.89 10.43
CA GLN A 63 6.89 -4.28 11.61
C GLN A 63 7.91 -4.32 12.75
N LEU A 64 8.19 -3.15 13.35
CA LEU A 64 9.04 -3.09 14.52
C LEU A 64 8.28 -3.68 15.72
N VAL A 65 8.68 -4.87 16.14
CA VAL A 65 8.21 -5.47 17.40
C VAL A 65 9.10 -4.93 18.51
N ILE A 66 8.56 -4.00 19.32
CA ILE A 66 9.19 -3.61 20.58
C ILE A 66 8.80 -4.65 21.64
N ASN A 67 9.78 -5.44 22.08
CA ASN A 67 9.66 -6.39 23.20
C ASN A 67 9.75 -5.68 24.55
#